data_AF-A0A6M4BIQ4-F1
#
_entry.id   AF-A0A6M4BIQ4-F1
#
_cell.length_a   1.000
_cell.length_b   1.000
_cell.length_c   1.000
_cell.angle_alpha   90.00
_cell.angle_beta   90.00
_cell.angle_gamma   90.00
#
_symmetry.space_group_name_H-M   'P 1'
#
loop_
_entity.id
_entity.type
_entity.pdbx_description
1 polymer ?
#
loop_
_entity_poly.entity_id
_entity_poly.type
_entity_poly.pdbx_seq_one_letter_code
_entity_poly.pdbx_strand_id
1 'polypeptide(L)'
;ERARVFARDIAGGDPERMSPAKIAEYVKSSFNDDNNISISVVDNDEVIAEDYPLLAAVSRAANRVDRHKARVVEIEYKPSDAARVTETIILVGKGVTYDTGGADIKISGKMAGMSRDKCGAAAVAGFLKACSILKPPHLKVIGVLCLCRNSVGDDSYVSDELLVSKSGKTVRVTNTDAEGRFAMADALYKAAELAVGELNPHIYTIATLTGHAVACYGNYIA
;
A
#
# COMPACT_ATOMS: atom_id res chain seq x y z
N GLU A 1 -19.58 -6.19 -8.47
CA GLU A 1 -19.79 -4.75 -8.74
C GLU A 1 -19.42 -3.83 -7.58
N ARG A 2 -20.02 -3.94 -6.39
CA ARG A 2 -19.72 -3.05 -5.24
C ARG A 2 -18.23 -2.98 -4.88
N ALA A 3 -17.55 -4.12 -4.80
CA ALA A 3 -16.11 -4.19 -4.57
C ALA A 3 -15.27 -3.47 -5.65
N ARG A 4 -15.72 -3.53 -6.92
CA ARG A 4 -15.08 -2.83 -8.05
C ARG A 4 -15.24 -1.32 -7.93
N VAL A 5 -16.45 -0.85 -7.60
CA VAL A 5 -16.71 0.58 -7.38
C VAL A 5 -15.85 1.11 -6.23
N PHE A 6 -15.81 0.40 -5.11
CA PHE A 6 -14.97 0.74 -3.96
C PHE A 6 -13.48 0.88 -4.33
N ALA A 7 -12.93 -0.07 -5.07
CA ALA A 7 -11.56 0.02 -5.58
C ALA A 7 -11.36 1.23 -6.52
N ARG A 8 -12.34 1.50 -7.40
CA ARG A 8 -12.28 2.62 -8.35
C ARG A 8 -12.41 3.98 -7.68
N ASP A 9 -13.16 4.09 -6.59
CA ASP A 9 -13.27 5.32 -5.82
C ASP A 9 -11.90 5.72 -5.24
N ILE A 10 -11.19 4.73 -4.66
CA ILE A 10 -9.82 4.94 -4.19
C ILE A 10 -8.89 5.24 -5.37
N ALA A 11 -8.85 4.37 -6.38
CA ALA A 11 -7.90 4.48 -7.50
C ALA A 11 -8.08 5.74 -8.36
N GLY A 12 -9.33 6.10 -8.65
CA GLY A 12 -9.70 7.21 -9.53
C GLY A 12 -9.78 8.56 -8.82
N GLY A 13 -9.87 8.58 -7.49
CA GLY A 13 -9.86 9.81 -6.71
C GLY A 13 -8.58 10.61 -6.92
N ASP A 14 -8.72 11.92 -7.03
CA ASP A 14 -7.60 12.86 -7.10
C ASP A 14 -6.74 12.77 -5.82
N PRO A 15 -5.48 13.25 -5.85
CA PRO A 15 -4.55 13.02 -4.75
C PRO A 15 -4.91 13.77 -3.46
N GLU A 16 -5.82 14.76 -3.52
CA GLU A 16 -6.28 15.49 -2.33
C GLU A 16 -7.53 14.84 -1.73
N ARG A 17 -8.47 14.35 -2.56
CA ARG A 17 -9.64 13.59 -2.08
C ARG A 17 -9.28 12.20 -1.57
N MET A 18 -8.30 11.56 -2.19
CA MET A 18 -7.77 10.25 -1.80
C MET A 18 -6.29 10.37 -1.42
N SER A 19 -6.03 11.24 -0.43
CA SER A 19 -4.76 11.30 0.29
C SER A 19 -4.62 10.10 1.26
N PRO A 20 -3.44 9.82 1.84
CA PRO A 20 -3.26 8.64 2.69
C PRO A 20 -4.26 8.59 3.86
N ALA A 21 -4.43 9.71 4.57
CA ALA A 21 -5.41 9.82 5.66
C ALA A 21 -6.85 9.60 5.18
N LYS A 22 -7.22 10.19 4.04
CA LYS A 22 -8.59 10.08 3.49
C LYS A 22 -8.91 8.67 2.98
N ILE A 23 -7.92 7.96 2.44
CA ILE A 23 -8.09 6.55 2.07
C ILE A 23 -8.30 5.71 3.33
N ALA A 24 -7.50 5.91 4.39
CA ALA A 24 -7.67 5.17 5.65
C ALA A 24 -9.06 5.41 6.29
N GLU A 25 -9.53 6.66 6.29
CA GLU A 25 -10.89 7.02 6.72
C GLU A 25 -11.96 6.33 5.86
N TYR A 26 -11.84 6.42 4.53
CA TYR A 26 -12.80 5.86 3.58
C TYR A 26 -12.87 4.33 3.67
N VAL A 27 -11.72 3.66 3.85
CA VAL A 27 -11.64 2.22 4.11
C VAL A 27 -12.39 1.89 5.39
N LYS A 28 -12.06 2.51 6.53
CA LYS A 28 -12.76 2.28 7.80
C LYS A 28 -14.27 2.43 7.66
N SER A 29 -14.73 3.57 7.13
CA SER A 29 -16.17 3.83 6.98
C SER A 29 -16.88 2.82 6.08
N SER A 30 -16.18 2.28 5.07
CA SER A 30 -16.78 1.35 4.11
C SER A 30 -16.95 -0.07 4.66
N PHE A 31 -16.29 -0.39 5.78
CA PHE A 31 -16.33 -1.70 6.43
C PHE A 31 -16.99 -1.67 7.83
N ASN A 32 -17.52 -0.54 8.28
CA ASN A 32 -18.07 -0.38 9.63
C ASN A 32 -19.13 -1.43 10.03
N ASP A 33 -19.93 -1.91 9.07
CA ASP A 33 -20.98 -2.91 9.32
C ASP A 33 -20.54 -4.35 9.01
N ASP A 34 -19.30 -4.56 8.56
CA ASP A 34 -18.77 -5.85 8.14
C ASP A 34 -18.09 -6.56 9.33
N ASN A 35 -18.86 -7.36 10.09
CA ASN A 35 -18.39 -8.07 11.29
C ASN A 35 -17.31 -9.14 11.06
N ASN A 36 -17.05 -9.48 9.80
CA ASN A 36 -16.03 -10.42 9.33
C ASN A 36 -14.73 -9.72 8.92
N ILE A 37 -14.65 -8.40 9.10
CA ILE A 37 -13.50 -7.57 8.78
C ILE A 37 -12.98 -6.92 10.06
N SER A 38 -11.67 -6.95 10.26
CA SER A 38 -10.98 -6.10 11.22
C SER A 38 -10.05 -5.14 10.49
N ILE A 39 -9.93 -3.90 10.99
CA ILE A 39 -9.07 -2.88 10.39
C ILE A 39 -8.20 -2.26 11.47
N SER A 40 -6.90 -2.25 11.25
CA SER A 40 -5.93 -1.48 12.03
C SER A 40 -5.30 -0.40 11.15
N VAL A 41 -4.97 0.74 11.75
CA VAL A 41 -4.30 1.83 11.04
C VAL A 41 -3.15 2.32 11.90
N VAL A 42 -1.97 2.30 11.31
CA VAL A 42 -0.77 2.94 11.85
C VAL A 42 -0.67 4.32 11.23
N ASP A 43 -0.83 5.35 12.05
CA ASP A 43 -0.82 6.76 11.65
C ASP A 43 0.16 7.65 12.43
N ASN A 44 0.81 7.09 13.44
CA ASN A 44 1.87 7.72 14.19
C ASN A 44 3.19 7.65 13.42
N ASP A 45 3.83 8.81 13.22
CA ASP A 45 5.02 8.93 12.38
C ASP A 45 6.23 8.18 12.98
N GLU A 46 6.36 8.15 14.31
CA GLU A 46 7.44 7.44 15.00
C GLU A 46 7.30 5.91 14.83
N VAL A 47 6.09 5.38 14.99
CA VAL A 47 5.81 3.96 14.76
C VAL A 47 6.03 3.60 13.29
N ILE A 48 5.66 4.47 12.34
CA ILE A 48 5.94 4.24 10.92
C ILE A 48 7.46 4.23 10.67
N ALA A 49 8.23 5.12 11.30
CA ALA A 49 9.68 5.14 11.17
C ALA A 49 10.35 3.88 11.76
N GLU A 50 9.80 3.32 12.84
CA GLU A 50 10.33 2.11 13.48
C GLU A 50 9.93 0.82 12.73
N ASP A 51 8.67 0.73 12.30
CA ASP A 51 8.12 -0.50 11.71
C ASP A 51 8.22 -0.56 10.18
N TYR A 52 8.26 0.60 9.53
CA TYR A 52 8.30 0.74 8.08
C TYR A 52 9.32 1.83 7.67
N PRO A 53 10.59 1.74 8.10
CA PRO A 53 11.60 2.78 7.89
C PRO A 53 11.78 3.20 6.42
N LEU A 54 11.63 2.28 5.45
CA LEU A 54 11.72 2.60 4.03
C LEU A 54 10.47 3.37 3.53
N LEU A 55 9.27 3.04 4.03
CA LEU A 55 8.06 3.82 3.78
C LEU A 55 8.19 5.23 4.39
N ALA A 56 8.73 5.32 5.60
CA ALA A 56 8.99 6.58 6.29
C ALA A 56 9.92 7.48 5.47
N ALA A 57 11.01 6.91 4.91
CA ALA A 57 11.93 7.63 4.05
C ALA A 57 11.25 8.16 2.77
N VAL A 58 10.43 7.34 2.10
CA VAL A 58 9.66 7.76 0.92
C VAL A 58 8.72 8.93 1.24
N SER A 59 8.07 8.90 2.42
CA SER A 59 7.12 9.93 2.85
C SER A 59 7.77 11.15 3.51
N ARG A 60 9.09 11.14 3.74
CA ARG A 60 9.76 12.09 4.65
C ARG A 60 9.48 13.56 4.31
N ALA A 61 9.66 13.96 3.04
CA ALA A 61 9.33 15.32 2.58
C ALA A 61 7.83 15.67 2.68
N ALA A 62 6.94 14.69 2.66
CA ALA A 62 5.50 14.90 2.75
C ALA A 62 5.01 15.11 4.20
N ASN A 63 5.80 14.71 5.20
CA ASN A 63 5.37 14.68 6.60
C ASN A 63 5.09 16.07 7.21
N ARG A 64 5.53 17.15 6.55
CA ARG A 64 5.19 18.53 6.94
C ARG A 64 3.73 18.91 6.69
N VAL A 65 3.00 18.10 5.93
CA VAL A 65 1.61 18.34 5.57
C VAL A 65 0.77 17.18 6.12
N ASP A 66 -0.02 17.44 7.16
CA ASP A 66 -0.75 16.40 7.91
C ASP A 66 -1.56 15.45 7.03
N ARG A 67 -2.26 16.00 6.02
CA ARG A 67 -3.09 15.19 5.11
C ARG A 67 -2.27 14.29 4.17
N HIS A 68 -0.96 14.51 4.03
CA HIS A 68 -0.05 13.70 3.21
C HIS A 68 0.77 12.70 4.02
N LYS A 69 0.72 12.76 5.35
CA LYS A 69 1.45 11.84 6.23
C LYS A 69 1.09 10.40 5.90
N ALA A 70 2.09 9.53 5.93
CA ALA A 70 1.92 8.12 5.60
C ALA A 70 0.93 7.42 6.53
N ARG A 71 0.29 6.37 6.01
CA ARG A 71 -0.58 5.47 6.77
C ARG A 71 -0.26 4.05 6.34
N VAL A 72 -0.19 3.12 7.29
CA VAL A 72 -0.27 1.70 6.98
C VAL A 72 -1.62 1.20 7.45
N VAL A 73 -2.42 0.68 6.52
CA VAL A 73 -3.75 0.15 6.83
C VAL A 73 -3.70 -1.37 6.67
N GLU A 74 -3.92 -2.09 7.75
CA GLU A 74 -4.10 -3.53 7.71
C GLU A 74 -5.59 -3.84 7.78
N ILE A 75 -6.05 -4.70 6.88
CA ILE A 75 -7.44 -5.14 6.79
C ILE A 75 -7.40 -6.66 6.82
N GLU A 76 -8.08 -7.27 7.78
CA GLU A 76 -8.14 -8.72 7.90
C GLU A 76 -9.58 -9.20 7.71
N TYR A 77 -9.77 -10.10 6.75
CA TYR A 77 -10.97 -10.90 6.60
C TYR A 77 -10.82 -12.24 7.29
N LYS A 78 -11.77 -12.53 8.21
CA LYS A 78 -11.92 -13.83 8.85
C LYS A 78 -13.33 -14.38 8.59
N PRO A 79 -13.47 -15.64 8.15
CA PRO A 79 -14.78 -16.26 8.05
C PRO A 79 -15.35 -16.51 9.45
N SER A 80 -16.68 -16.61 9.56
CA SER A 80 -17.37 -16.82 10.85
C SER A 80 -17.01 -18.15 11.50
N ASP A 81 -16.61 -19.15 10.71
CA ASP A 81 -16.17 -20.46 11.17
C ASP A 81 -14.71 -20.66 10.80
N ALA A 82 -13.82 -20.42 11.76
CA ALA A 82 -12.37 -20.53 11.57
C ALA A 82 -11.92 -21.96 11.24
N ALA A 83 -12.69 -23.00 11.62
CA ALA A 83 -12.34 -24.39 11.36
C ALA A 83 -12.42 -24.75 9.87
N ARG A 84 -13.10 -23.92 9.05
CA ARG A 84 -13.23 -24.14 7.61
C ARG A 84 -12.11 -23.50 6.79
N VAL A 85 -11.26 -22.68 7.40
CA VAL A 85 -10.12 -22.06 6.71
C VAL A 85 -9.15 -23.16 6.30
N THR A 86 -8.76 -23.16 5.01
CA THR A 86 -7.77 -24.08 4.46
C THR A 86 -6.52 -23.37 3.96
N GLU A 87 -6.60 -22.05 3.73
CA GLU A 87 -5.49 -21.24 3.23
C GLU A 87 -5.60 -19.79 3.69
N THR A 88 -4.45 -19.13 3.73
CA THR A 88 -4.32 -17.72 4.11
C THR A 88 -3.66 -16.94 2.99
N ILE A 89 -4.30 -15.87 2.53
CA ILE A 89 -3.75 -14.98 1.50
C ILE A 89 -3.31 -13.68 2.16
N ILE A 90 -2.05 -13.30 1.96
CA ILE A 90 -1.49 -12.03 2.44
C ILE A 90 -1.17 -11.15 1.23
N LEU A 91 -1.77 -9.97 1.18
CA LEU A 91 -1.66 -9.04 0.06
C LEU A 91 -0.99 -7.75 0.52
N VAL A 92 0.07 -7.32 -0.17
CA VAL A 92 0.70 -6.01 0.07
C VAL A 92 0.48 -5.12 -1.16
N GLY A 93 -0.16 -3.97 -0.94
CA GLY A 93 -0.54 -3.05 -2.01
C GLY A 93 0.28 -1.75 -2.00
N LYS A 94 0.86 -1.38 -3.14
CA LYS A 94 1.48 -0.06 -3.34
C LYS A 94 0.41 1.03 -3.26
N GLY A 95 0.54 1.92 -2.29
CA GLY A 95 -0.42 2.99 -2.00
C GLY A 95 0.15 4.39 -2.15
N VAL A 96 1.03 4.62 -3.12
CA VAL A 96 1.60 5.96 -3.35
C VAL A 96 0.50 6.86 -3.91
N THR A 97 -0.05 7.75 -3.08
CA THR A 97 -1.27 8.51 -3.41
C THR A 97 -1.01 9.60 -4.44
N TYR A 98 0.24 10.06 -4.51
CA TYR A 98 0.77 10.86 -5.60
C TYR A 98 2.29 10.70 -5.66
N ASP A 99 2.80 10.44 -6.86
CA ASP A 99 4.22 10.25 -7.09
C ASP A 99 4.81 11.40 -7.92
N THR A 100 5.62 12.24 -7.25
CA THR A 100 6.38 13.30 -7.92
C THR A 100 7.72 12.82 -8.45
N GLY A 101 8.17 11.65 -8.03
CA GLY A 101 9.53 11.13 -8.16
C GLY A 101 10.50 11.51 -7.05
N GLY A 102 10.11 12.39 -6.11
CA GLY A 102 10.98 12.82 -5.03
C GLY A 102 12.10 13.73 -5.53
N ALA A 103 13.33 13.53 -5.05
CA ALA A 103 14.50 14.29 -5.52
C ALA A 103 14.82 14.02 -7.00
N ASP A 104 14.62 12.77 -7.46
CA ASP A 104 14.62 12.35 -8.87
C ASP A 104 13.28 12.72 -9.56
N ILE A 105 12.97 14.02 -9.58
CA ILE A 105 11.67 14.54 -9.98
C ILE A 105 11.25 14.11 -11.39
N LYS A 106 10.00 13.67 -11.54
CA LYS A 106 9.40 13.38 -12.85
C LYS A 106 9.29 14.67 -13.67
N ILE A 107 9.91 14.66 -14.84
CA ILE A 107 9.90 15.77 -15.80
C ILE A 107 9.01 15.47 -17.03
N SER A 108 8.93 16.42 -17.96
CA SER A 108 8.28 16.22 -19.28
C SER A 108 6.81 15.79 -19.19
N GLY A 109 6.09 16.29 -18.19
CA GLY A 109 4.66 16.01 -17.99
C GLY A 109 4.34 14.59 -17.50
N LYS A 110 5.34 13.76 -17.17
CA LYS A 110 5.15 12.37 -16.72
C LYS A 110 4.50 12.26 -15.33
N MET A 111 4.44 13.35 -14.58
CA MET A 111 3.73 13.42 -13.30
C MET A 111 2.20 13.37 -13.46
N ALA A 112 1.67 13.81 -14.62
CA ALA A 112 0.24 13.76 -14.87
C ALA A 112 -0.26 12.30 -14.86
N GLY A 113 -1.25 12.02 -13.99
CA GLY A 113 -1.80 10.67 -13.81
C GLY A 113 -1.15 9.84 -12.70
N MET A 114 -0.10 10.34 -12.03
CA MET A 114 0.53 9.66 -10.88
C MET A 114 -0.34 9.65 -9.62
N SER A 115 -1.53 10.27 -9.64
CA SER A 115 -2.55 9.99 -8.63
C SER A 115 -3.02 8.54 -8.66
N ARG A 116 -2.82 7.81 -9.76
CA ARG A 116 -3.17 6.38 -9.89
C ARG A 116 -2.10 5.45 -9.33
N ASP A 117 -1.02 5.97 -8.77
CA ASP A 117 0.08 5.16 -8.26
C ASP A 117 -0.24 4.41 -6.94
N LYS A 118 -1.47 4.61 -6.45
CA LYS A 118 -2.13 3.90 -5.35
C LYS A 118 -3.04 2.75 -5.80
N CYS A 119 -3.10 2.45 -7.11
CA CYS A 119 -3.99 1.41 -7.64
C CYS A 119 -3.69 0.02 -7.08
N GLY A 120 -2.44 -0.25 -6.68
CA GLY A 120 -2.08 -1.49 -5.99
C GLY A 120 -2.83 -1.68 -4.68
N ALA A 121 -2.76 -0.68 -3.80
CA ALA A 121 -3.51 -0.63 -2.55
C ALA A 121 -5.03 -0.64 -2.80
N ALA A 122 -5.51 0.09 -3.81
CA ALA A 122 -6.93 0.09 -4.17
C ALA A 122 -7.45 -1.29 -4.59
N ALA A 123 -6.64 -2.07 -5.33
CA ALA A 123 -6.97 -3.43 -5.72
C ALA A 123 -7.04 -4.39 -4.51
N VAL A 124 -6.09 -4.28 -3.57
CA VAL A 124 -6.11 -5.05 -2.32
C VAL A 124 -7.36 -4.73 -1.49
N ALA A 125 -7.67 -3.46 -1.28
CA ALA A 125 -8.87 -3.03 -0.56
C ALA A 125 -10.15 -3.52 -1.26
N GLY A 126 -10.20 -3.44 -2.59
CA GLY A 126 -11.28 -3.97 -3.42
C GLY A 126 -11.49 -5.46 -3.25
N PHE A 127 -10.41 -6.24 -3.26
CA PHE A 127 -10.48 -7.69 -3.05
C PHE A 127 -11.07 -8.03 -1.67
N LEU A 128 -10.62 -7.35 -0.62
CA LEU A 128 -11.19 -7.55 0.71
C LEU A 128 -12.64 -7.11 0.83
N LYS A 129 -13.06 -6.09 0.07
CA LYS A 129 -14.48 -5.75 -0.03
C LYS A 129 -15.29 -6.85 -0.72
N ALA A 130 -14.70 -7.58 -1.68
CA ALA A 130 -15.34 -8.75 -2.25
C ALA A 130 -15.44 -9.88 -1.22
N CYS A 131 -14.39 -10.14 -0.45
CA CYS A 131 -14.39 -11.13 0.64
C CYS A 131 -15.44 -10.81 1.71
N SER A 132 -15.58 -9.54 2.11
CA SER A 132 -16.56 -9.16 3.15
C SER A 132 -18.01 -9.44 2.72
N ILE A 133 -18.30 -9.26 1.43
CA ILE A 133 -19.62 -9.50 0.83
C ILE A 133 -19.87 -11.00 0.56
N LEU A 134 -18.91 -11.69 -0.06
CA LEU A 134 -19.08 -13.07 -0.51
C LEU A 134 -18.85 -14.12 0.58
N LYS A 135 -18.09 -13.74 1.62
CA LYS A 135 -17.82 -14.55 2.82
C LYS A 135 -17.26 -15.95 2.50
N PRO A 136 -16.19 -16.08 1.69
CA PRO A 136 -15.62 -17.38 1.35
C PRO A 136 -15.13 -18.12 2.62
N PRO A 137 -15.71 -19.27 2.98
CA PRO A 137 -15.45 -19.89 4.28
C PRO A 137 -14.07 -20.56 4.39
N HIS A 138 -13.40 -20.79 3.26
CA HIS A 138 -12.11 -21.47 3.17
C HIS A 138 -10.91 -20.52 3.21
N LEU A 139 -11.14 -19.21 3.11
CA LEU A 139 -10.09 -18.21 3.03
C LEU A 139 -10.02 -17.37 4.30
N LYS A 140 -8.81 -17.18 4.81
CA LYS A 140 -8.44 -16.00 5.60
C LYS A 140 -7.65 -15.06 4.69
N VAL A 141 -7.90 -13.76 4.76
CA VAL A 141 -7.17 -12.79 3.91
C VAL A 141 -6.70 -11.61 4.75
N ILE A 142 -5.41 -11.28 4.63
CA ILE A 142 -4.79 -10.12 5.28
C ILE A 142 -4.30 -9.18 4.17
N GLY A 143 -4.77 -7.95 4.15
CA GLY A 143 -4.37 -6.93 3.19
C GLY A 143 -3.65 -5.78 3.88
N VAL A 144 -2.47 -5.42 3.41
CA VAL A 144 -1.66 -4.30 3.92
C VAL A 144 -1.56 -3.23 2.84
N LEU A 145 -2.13 -2.05 3.11
CA LEU A 145 -2.06 -0.89 2.23
C LEU A 145 -0.93 0.03 2.71
N CYS A 146 0.12 0.18 1.89
CA CYS A 146 1.25 1.04 2.21
C CYS A 146 0.99 2.43 1.61
N LEU A 147 0.32 3.32 2.36
CA LEU A 147 -0.15 4.61 1.87
C LEU A 147 0.86 5.72 2.18
N CYS A 148 1.37 6.40 1.16
CA CYS A 148 2.28 7.54 1.33
C CYS A 148 2.21 8.48 0.13
N ARG A 149 2.89 9.64 0.24
CA ARG A 149 3.11 10.54 -0.90
C ARG A 149 4.60 10.69 -1.13
N ASN A 150 5.07 10.43 -2.35
CA ASN A 150 6.47 10.66 -2.72
C ASN A 150 6.62 12.12 -3.18
N SER A 151 6.94 12.99 -2.22
CA SER A 151 7.05 14.43 -2.43
C SER A 151 8.50 14.86 -2.61
N VAL A 152 8.70 15.94 -3.37
CA VAL A 152 9.95 16.69 -3.41
C VAL A 152 9.91 17.81 -2.36
N GLY A 153 10.99 17.97 -1.59
CA GLY A 153 11.12 18.98 -0.55
C GLY A 153 12.53 18.99 0.04
N ASP A 154 12.75 19.88 1.01
CA ASP A 154 14.03 20.01 1.72
C ASP A 154 14.38 18.80 2.60
N ASP A 155 13.38 17.98 2.94
CA ASP A 155 13.55 16.73 3.69
C ASP A 155 13.32 15.48 2.82
N SER A 156 13.45 15.58 1.49
CA SER A 156 13.40 14.41 0.61
C SER A 156 14.53 13.45 0.95
N TYR A 157 14.24 12.15 0.87
CA TYR A 157 15.31 11.17 0.69
C TYR A 157 15.94 11.37 -0.68
N VAL A 158 17.24 11.10 -0.78
CA VAL A 158 18.04 11.42 -1.97
C VAL A 158 18.79 10.20 -2.48
N SER A 159 19.14 10.22 -3.77
CA SER A 159 20.10 9.26 -4.32
C SER A 159 21.42 9.30 -3.54
N ASP A 160 22.05 8.15 -3.41
CA ASP A 160 23.21 7.84 -2.57
C ASP A 160 22.96 7.78 -1.05
N GLU A 161 21.76 8.11 -0.56
CA GLU A 161 21.38 7.85 0.83
C GLU A 161 21.35 6.33 1.11
N LEU A 162 21.82 5.93 2.30
CA LEU A 162 21.77 4.55 2.78
C LEU A 162 20.67 4.44 3.83
N LEU A 163 19.63 3.68 3.52
CA LEU A 163 18.49 3.45 4.42
C LEU A 163 18.58 2.06 5.04
N VAL A 164 18.21 1.92 6.31
CA VAL A 164 18.12 0.61 6.97
C VAL A 164 16.67 0.16 6.96
N SER A 165 16.40 -0.99 6.35
CA SER A 165 15.07 -1.61 6.32
C SER A 165 14.72 -2.28 7.64
N LYS A 166 13.44 -2.61 7.83
CA LYS A 166 12.95 -3.39 8.99
C LYS A 166 13.65 -4.75 9.11
N SER A 167 14.07 -5.33 7.99
CA SER A 167 14.85 -6.58 7.96
C SER A 167 16.30 -6.44 8.47
N GLY A 168 16.73 -5.22 8.83
CA GLY A 168 18.11 -4.90 9.20
C GLY A 168 19.07 -4.73 8.00
N LYS A 169 18.61 -5.02 6.78
CA LYS A 169 19.41 -4.80 5.56
C LYS A 169 19.49 -3.33 5.21
N THR A 170 20.69 -2.87 4.84
CA THR A 170 20.91 -1.53 4.29
C THR A 170 20.64 -1.49 2.79
N VAL A 171 19.92 -0.47 2.33
CA VAL A 171 19.54 -0.24 0.95
C VAL A 171 20.10 1.10 0.50
N ARG A 172 20.94 1.10 -0.55
CA ARG A 172 21.36 2.34 -1.21
C ARG A 172 20.26 2.81 -2.14
N VAL A 173 19.84 4.05 -1.95
CA VAL A 173 18.92 4.72 -2.86
C VAL A 173 19.69 5.10 -4.11
N THR A 174 19.28 4.58 -5.27
CA THR A 174 19.89 4.93 -6.56
C THR A 174 18.98 5.82 -7.40
N ASN A 175 17.70 5.88 -7.05
CA ASN A 175 16.68 6.70 -7.69
C ASN A 175 15.43 6.78 -6.80
N THR A 176 14.99 7.98 -6.45
CA THR A 176 13.83 8.21 -5.56
C THR A 176 12.47 8.08 -6.28
N ASP A 177 12.47 7.92 -7.60
CA ASP A 177 11.31 7.56 -8.45
C ASP A 177 11.10 6.04 -8.56
N ALA A 178 11.93 5.27 -7.86
CA ALA A 178 11.75 3.83 -7.65
C ALA A 178 11.12 3.53 -6.28
N GLU A 179 10.37 4.47 -5.72
CA GLU A 179 9.85 4.51 -4.36
C GLU A 179 8.91 3.35 -4.03
N GLY A 180 8.12 2.86 -4.99
CA GLY A 180 7.08 1.87 -4.72
C GLY A 180 7.60 0.58 -4.10
N ARG A 181 8.83 0.16 -4.47
CA ARG A 181 9.47 -1.02 -3.86
C ARG A 181 9.96 -0.74 -2.45
N PHE A 182 10.38 0.50 -2.14
CA PHE A 182 10.77 0.93 -0.80
C PHE A 182 9.54 1.00 0.11
N ALA A 183 8.47 1.64 -0.37
CA ALA A 183 7.22 1.81 0.36
C ALA A 183 6.59 0.48 0.81
N MET A 184 6.82 -0.62 0.08
CA MET A 184 6.26 -1.94 0.42
C MET A 184 7.25 -2.91 1.07
N ALA A 185 8.56 -2.69 0.98
CA ALA A 185 9.56 -3.69 1.37
C ALA A 185 9.46 -4.11 2.84
N ASP A 186 9.26 -3.16 3.74
CA ASP A 186 9.12 -3.46 5.18
C ASP A 186 7.80 -4.16 5.48
N ALA A 187 6.72 -3.78 4.80
CA ALA A 187 5.44 -4.48 4.91
C ALA A 187 5.52 -5.92 4.38
N LEU A 188 6.29 -6.16 3.32
CA LEU A 188 6.55 -7.50 2.80
C LEU A 188 7.38 -8.35 3.76
N TYR A 189 8.35 -7.74 4.43
CA TYR A 189 9.11 -8.41 5.48
C TYR A 189 8.19 -8.84 6.63
N LYS A 190 7.36 -7.93 7.16
CA LYS A 190 6.36 -8.25 8.19
C LYS A 190 5.34 -9.30 7.71
N ALA A 191 4.92 -9.25 6.45
CA ALA A 191 4.03 -10.25 5.85
C ALA A 191 4.67 -11.64 5.81
N ALA A 192 5.97 -11.74 5.50
CA ALA A 192 6.70 -13.00 5.54
C ALA A 192 6.83 -13.56 6.96
N GLU A 193 7.05 -12.70 7.96
CA GLU A 193 7.05 -13.11 9.37
C GLU A 193 5.67 -13.62 9.80
N LEU A 194 4.60 -12.90 9.44
CA LEU A 194 3.22 -13.29 9.74
C LEU A 194 2.85 -14.64 9.11
N ALA A 195 3.25 -14.88 7.86
CA ALA A 195 2.95 -16.09 7.12
C ALA A 195 3.40 -17.38 7.84
N VAL A 196 4.48 -17.34 8.62
CA VAL A 196 4.99 -18.52 9.35
C VAL A 196 3.94 -19.11 10.30
N GLY A 197 3.06 -18.29 10.86
CA GLY A 197 2.00 -18.70 11.79
C GLY A 197 0.66 -19.06 11.12
N GLU A 198 0.56 -18.94 9.80
CA GLU A 198 -0.71 -19.05 9.07
C GLU A 198 -0.84 -20.40 8.35
N LEU A 199 -2.08 -20.84 8.14
CA LEU A 199 -2.36 -22.09 7.43
C LEU A 199 -2.24 -21.88 5.92
N ASN A 200 -1.40 -22.70 5.25
CA ASN A 200 -1.10 -22.65 3.81
C ASN A 200 -1.01 -21.20 3.26
N PRO A 201 0.02 -20.44 3.67
CA PRO A 201 0.11 -19.02 3.38
C PRO A 201 0.57 -18.74 1.95
N HIS A 202 -0.05 -17.77 1.30
CA HIS A 202 0.35 -17.24 0.01
C HIS A 202 0.50 -15.72 0.08
N ILE A 203 1.67 -15.20 -0.29
CA ILE A 203 1.97 -13.76 -0.26
C ILE A 203 1.98 -13.21 -1.69
N TYR A 204 1.25 -12.13 -1.92
CA TYR A 204 1.23 -11.42 -3.20
C TYR A 204 1.46 -9.92 -3.02
N THR A 205 2.15 -9.32 -3.98
CA THR A 205 2.29 -7.87 -4.12
C THR A 205 1.47 -7.37 -5.29
N ILE A 206 0.74 -6.27 -5.10
CA ILE A 206 0.01 -5.61 -6.18
C ILE A 206 0.47 -4.16 -6.28
N ALA A 207 1.04 -3.76 -7.42
CA ALA A 207 1.64 -2.45 -7.57
C ALA A 207 1.65 -1.94 -9.02
N THR A 208 1.42 -0.64 -9.17
CA THR A 208 1.76 0.13 -10.38
C THR A 208 3.26 0.42 -10.40
N LEU A 209 4.07 -0.63 -10.54
CA LEU A 209 5.48 -0.55 -10.14
C LEU A 209 6.41 0.03 -11.22
N THR A 210 6.19 -0.28 -12.49
CA THR A 210 7.14 0.10 -13.55
C THR A 210 6.42 0.47 -14.85
N GLY A 211 6.94 1.48 -15.55
CA GLY A 211 6.59 1.72 -16.95
C GLY A 211 7.03 0.58 -17.88
N HIS A 212 8.04 -0.21 -17.47
CA HIS A 212 8.54 -1.35 -18.23
C HIS A 212 7.48 -2.44 -18.42
N ALA A 213 6.61 -2.68 -17.43
CA ALA A 213 5.50 -3.62 -17.58
C ALA A 213 4.60 -3.25 -18.78
N VAL A 214 4.26 -1.97 -18.93
CA VAL A 214 3.47 -1.46 -20.06
C VAL A 214 4.24 -1.58 -21.38
N ALA A 215 5.55 -1.29 -21.38
CA ALA A 215 6.38 -1.43 -22.58
C ALA A 215 6.47 -2.89 -23.06
N CYS A 216 6.46 -3.86 -22.13
CA CYS A 216 6.55 -5.28 -22.44
C CYS A 216 5.19 -5.90 -22.83
N TYR A 217 4.12 -5.59 -22.10
CA TYR A 217 2.85 -6.33 -22.18
C TYR A 217 1.65 -5.46 -22.60
N GLY A 218 1.83 -4.16 -22.76
CA GLY A 218 0.77 -3.22 -23.11
C GLY A 218 -0.13 -2.85 -21.92
N ASN A 219 -1.34 -2.35 -22.23
CA ASN A 219 -2.23 -1.73 -21.23
C ASN A 219 -3.28 -2.67 -20.62
N TYR A 220 -3.42 -3.89 -21.15
CA TYR A 220 -4.55 -4.78 -20.83
C TYR A 220 -4.12 -6.10 -20.18
N ILE A 221 -2.82 -6.27 -19.96
CA ILE A 221 -2.22 -7.44 -19.32
C ILE A 221 -1.35 -6.93 -18.18
N ALA A 222 -1.55 -7.50 -16.99
CA ALA A 222 -0.74 -7.24 -15.80
C ALA A 222 0.41 -8.24 -15.72
#